data_AF-A0A836ICU8-F1
#
_entry.id   AF-A0A836ICU8-F1
#
_cell.length_a   1.000
_cell.length_b   1.000
_cell.length_c   1.000
_cell.angle_alpha   90.00
_cell.angle_beta   90.00
_cell.angle_gamma   90.00
#
_symmetry.space_group_name_H-M   'P 1'
#
loop_
_entity.id
_entity.type
_entity.pdbx_description
1 polymer ?
#
loop_
_entity_poly.entity_id
_entity_poly.type
_entity_poly.pdbx_seq_one_letter_code
_entity_poly.pdbx_strand_id
1 'polypeptide(L)'
;MELHLLPETDSFLQVLLRPTFAVSYSVMALLMLMSSYFTELRTVENSSAPAVLVTRNLCVNVFTFTLCVATMAFANSTQITRAIALGQSPPMKLSVLRSLPWPLSAACGSQGDRKLVPFLLHSLIFPGTLVVVSLHLISLGVNGVENALSWRMSLQRYLAWTMLWRLAVTAGVFTTNYLAAHNPTQSVLIPPMESDRPLSTTTVRPH
;
A
#
# COMPACT_ATOMS: atom_id res chain seq x y z
N MET A 1 7.11 -26.50 8.24
CA MET A 1 5.83 -25.89 8.65
C MET A 1 4.80 -26.35 7.65
N GLU A 2 3.74 -27.03 8.07
CA GLU A 2 2.69 -27.49 7.15
C GLU A 2 1.90 -26.28 6.62
N LEU A 3 1.71 -26.22 5.30
CA LEU A 3 0.89 -25.22 4.65
C LEU A 3 -0.58 -25.62 4.80
N HIS A 4 -1.40 -24.71 5.34
CA HIS A 4 -2.83 -24.91 5.49
C HIS A 4 -3.59 -23.85 4.69
N LEU A 5 -3.46 -23.88 3.36
CA LEU A 5 -4.09 -22.88 2.51
C LEU A 5 -5.62 -23.02 2.50
N LEU A 6 -6.30 -21.91 2.68
CA LEU A 6 -7.72 -21.80 2.36
C LEU A 6 -7.92 -21.80 0.83
N PRO A 7 -9.12 -22.17 0.33
CA PRO A 7 -9.41 -22.07 -1.09
C PRO A 7 -9.29 -20.63 -1.61
N GLU A 8 -8.88 -20.48 -2.87
CA GLU A 8 -8.76 -19.17 -3.52
C GLU A 8 -10.10 -18.42 -3.54
N THR A 9 -10.06 -17.11 -3.34
CA THR A 9 -11.24 -16.23 -3.43
C THR A 9 -11.17 -15.27 -4.62
N ASP A 10 -12.32 -14.92 -5.16
CA ASP A 10 -12.51 -13.84 -6.13
C ASP A 10 -13.02 -12.55 -5.49
N SER A 11 -13.32 -12.56 -4.18
CA SER A 11 -13.89 -11.41 -3.50
C SER A 11 -12.84 -10.51 -2.86
N PHE A 12 -12.60 -9.34 -3.47
CA PHE A 12 -11.78 -8.27 -2.86
C PHE A 12 -12.32 -7.85 -1.49
N LEU A 13 -13.64 -7.77 -1.34
CA LEU A 13 -14.28 -7.34 -0.10
C LEU A 13 -13.97 -8.33 1.03
N GLN A 14 -14.03 -9.64 0.76
CA GLN A 14 -13.72 -10.67 1.74
C GLN A 14 -12.26 -10.59 2.20
N VAL A 15 -11.35 -10.14 1.35
CA VAL A 15 -9.92 -9.97 1.65
C VAL A 15 -9.70 -8.68 2.45
N LEU A 16 -10.23 -7.55 1.97
CA LEU A 16 -10.00 -6.23 2.58
C LEU A 16 -10.72 -6.02 3.92
N LEU A 17 -11.82 -6.73 4.19
CA LEU A 17 -12.49 -6.65 5.49
C LEU A 17 -11.85 -7.51 6.58
N ARG A 18 -10.76 -8.24 6.28
CA ARG A 18 -10.11 -9.07 7.30
C ARG A 18 -9.37 -8.22 8.34
N PRO A 19 -9.35 -8.64 9.61
CA PRO A 19 -8.61 -7.95 10.66
C PRO A 19 -7.12 -7.75 10.35
N THR A 20 -6.50 -8.69 9.62
CA THR A 20 -5.10 -8.64 9.21
C THR A 20 -4.79 -7.47 8.26
N PHE A 21 -5.80 -6.96 7.55
CA PHE A 21 -5.71 -5.69 6.83
C PHE A 21 -6.09 -4.52 7.72
N ALA A 22 -7.31 -4.55 8.25
CA ALA A 22 -7.95 -3.39 8.88
C ALA A 22 -7.16 -2.87 10.09
N VAL A 23 -6.67 -3.76 10.96
CA VAL A 23 -5.93 -3.37 12.17
C VAL A 23 -4.57 -2.77 11.80
N SER A 24 -3.78 -3.49 10.99
CA SER A 24 -2.45 -3.03 10.58
C SER A 24 -2.49 -1.72 9.80
N TYR A 25 -3.46 -1.58 8.89
CA TYR A 25 -3.71 -0.33 8.17
C TYR A 25 -4.08 0.80 9.15
N SER A 26 -5.04 0.57 10.05
CA SER A 26 -5.53 1.62 10.95
C SER A 26 -4.44 2.14 11.89
N VAL A 27 -3.65 1.24 12.48
CA VAL A 27 -2.55 1.62 13.38
C VAL A 27 -1.49 2.43 12.62
N MET A 28 -1.07 1.96 11.45
CA MET A 28 -0.02 2.65 10.70
C MET A 28 -0.52 4.00 10.14
N ALA A 29 -1.73 4.03 9.59
CA ALA A 29 -2.34 5.25 9.09
C ALA A 29 -2.50 6.29 10.20
N LEU A 30 -2.96 5.88 11.39
CA LEU A 30 -3.10 6.79 12.53
C LEU A 30 -1.75 7.39 12.94
N LEU A 31 -0.72 6.56 13.12
CA LEU A 31 0.62 7.02 13.50
C LEU A 31 1.20 7.98 12.46
N MET A 32 1.09 7.64 11.18
CA MET A 32 1.60 8.47 10.09
C MET A 32 0.85 9.79 9.96
N LEU A 33 -0.47 9.79 10.05
CA LEU A 33 -1.28 11.00 9.93
C LEU A 33 -1.07 11.92 11.13
N MET A 34 -1.05 11.38 12.35
CA MET A 34 -0.83 12.18 13.55
C MET A 34 0.57 12.82 13.57
N SER A 35 1.61 12.04 13.27
CA SER A 35 2.99 12.57 13.19
C SER A 35 3.13 13.63 12.09
N SER A 36 2.54 13.38 10.91
CA SER A 36 2.54 14.35 9.82
C SER A 36 1.77 15.62 10.18
N TYR A 37 0.61 15.50 10.82
CA TYR A 37 -0.21 16.63 11.25
C TYR A 37 0.56 17.55 12.18
N PHE A 38 1.14 17.01 13.26
CA PHE A 38 1.86 17.83 14.23
C PHE A 38 3.13 18.44 13.66
N THR A 39 3.88 17.68 12.85
CA THR A 39 5.08 18.20 12.18
C THR A 39 4.71 19.36 11.25
N GLU A 40 3.66 19.19 10.45
CA GLU A 40 3.19 20.21 9.51
C GLU A 40 2.65 21.45 10.23
N LEU A 41 1.82 21.26 11.26
CA LEU A 41 1.27 22.34 12.08
C LEU A 41 2.40 23.19 12.66
N ARG A 42 3.38 22.55 13.32
CA ARG A 42 4.53 23.24 13.92
C ARG A 42 5.38 23.94 12.86
N THR A 43 5.58 23.32 11.71
CA THR A 43 6.34 23.92 10.60
C THR A 43 5.68 25.20 10.11
N VAL A 44 4.36 25.17 9.89
CA VAL A 44 3.63 26.34 9.38
C VAL A 44 3.48 27.42 10.44
N GLU A 45 3.18 27.08 11.69
CA GLU A 45 3.10 28.06 12.80
C GLU A 45 4.42 28.79 13.04
N ASN A 46 5.54 28.08 12.94
CA ASN A 46 6.87 28.67 13.10
C ASN A 46 7.36 29.39 11.85
N SER A 47 6.77 29.10 10.69
CA SER A 47 7.05 29.83 9.46
C SER A 47 6.18 31.07 9.40
N SER A 48 6.75 32.25 9.21
CA SER A 48 5.96 33.45 8.88
C SER A 48 5.34 33.39 7.46
N ALA A 49 5.41 32.22 6.81
CA ALA A 49 4.97 31.99 5.44
C ALA A 49 3.49 31.58 5.39
N PRO A 50 2.78 31.92 4.30
CA PRO A 50 1.41 31.48 4.13
C PRO A 50 1.30 29.96 3.91
N ALA A 51 0.22 29.36 4.40
CA ALA A 51 -0.10 27.97 4.12
C ALA A 51 -0.55 27.82 2.65
N VAL A 52 0.28 27.13 1.85
CA VAL A 52 0.04 26.90 0.41
C VAL A 52 0.06 25.40 0.14
N LEU A 53 -1.07 24.85 -0.30
CA LEU A 53 -1.22 23.41 -0.52
C LEU A 53 -0.56 22.96 -1.82
N VAL A 54 -0.92 23.61 -2.93
CA VAL A 54 -0.34 23.32 -4.24
C VAL A 54 0.83 24.27 -4.44
N THR A 55 2.03 23.72 -4.49
CA THR A 55 3.29 24.44 -4.75
C THR A 55 4.07 23.70 -5.82
N ARG A 56 5.12 24.32 -6.37
CA ARG A 56 6.06 23.66 -7.30
C ARG A 56 6.67 22.38 -6.71
N ASN A 57 6.76 22.28 -5.38
CA ASN A 57 7.32 21.14 -4.67
C ASN A 57 6.28 20.09 -4.26
N LEU A 58 5.00 20.26 -4.61
CA LEU A 58 3.94 19.31 -4.27
C LEU A 58 4.26 17.91 -4.79
N CYS A 59 4.76 17.79 -6.02
CA CYS A 59 5.15 16.52 -6.61
C CYS A 59 6.21 15.80 -5.76
N VAL A 60 7.26 16.52 -5.35
CA VAL A 60 8.33 15.98 -4.51
C VAL A 60 7.76 15.51 -3.17
N ASN A 61 6.89 16.30 -2.54
CA ASN A 61 6.28 15.95 -1.26
C ASN A 61 5.41 14.69 -1.37
N VAL A 62 4.49 14.65 -2.34
CA VAL A 62 3.59 13.51 -2.54
C VAL A 62 4.36 12.25 -2.91
N PHE A 63 5.34 12.32 -3.82
CA PHE A 63 6.12 11.16 -4.23
C PHE A 63 7.06 10.66 -3.14
N THR A 64 7.70 11.56 -2.38
CA THR A 64 8.52 11.18 -1.22
C THR A 64 7.67 10.48 -0.16
N PHE A 65 6.50 11.04 0.16
CA PHE A 65 5.58 10.41 1.09
C PHE A 65 5.11 9.04 0.59
N THR A 66 4.73 8.95 -0.69
CA THR A 66 4.29 7.68 -1.32
C THR A 66 5.39 6.62 -1.28
N LEU A 67 6.64 7.00 -1.56
CA LEU A 67 7.79 6.11 -1.49
C LEU A 67 8.03 5.57 -0.07
N CYS A 68 7.94 6.45 0.94
CA CYS A 68 8.07 6.07 2.34
C CYS A 68 6.98 5.07 2.75
N VAL A 69 5.71 5.38 2.47
CA VAL A 69 4.59 4.47 2.76
C VAL A 69 4.77 3.13 2.04
N ALA A 70 5.13 3.15 0.76
CA ALA A 70 5.28 1.94 -0.03
C ALA A 70 6.41 1.05 0.49
N THR A 71 7.53 1.65 0.88
CA THR A 71 8.65 0.92 1.49
C THR A 71 8.23 0.26 2.81
N MET A 72 7.55 1.02 3.68
CA MET A 72 7.06 0.49 4.97
C MET A 72 6.01 -0.61 4.78
N ALA A 73 5.06 -0.43 3.86
CA ALA A 73 4.03 -1.42 3.56
C ALA A 73 4.64 -2.71 3.00
N PHE A 74 5.60 -2.60 2.07
CA PHE A 74 6.28 -3.75 1.48
C PHE A 74 7.06 -4.53 2.53
N ALA A 75 7.82 -3.85 3.40
CA ALA A 75 8.61 -4.47 4.46
C ALA A 75 7.74 -5.28 5.44
N ASN A 76 6.54 -4.80 5.75
CA ASN A 76 5.59 -5.49 6.63
C ASN A 76 4.76 -6.57 5.91
N SER A 77 4.90 -6.72 4.59
CA SER A 77 4.05 -7.63 3.82
C SER A 77 4.30 -9.12 4.06
N THR A 78 5.46 -9.46 4.63
CA THR A 78 5.83 -10.83 5.03
C THR A 78 4.86 -11.42 6.07
N GLN A 79 4.30 -10.56 6.93
CA GLN A 79 3.30 -10.97 7.91
C GLN A 79 1.99 -11.39 7.22
N ILE A 80 1.61 -10.72 6.13
CA ILE A 80 0.41 -11.04 5.35
C ILE A 80 0.57 -12.40 4.67
N THR A 81 1.68 -12.61 3.96
CA THR A 81 1.96 -13.88 3.28
C THR A 81 2.06 -15.05 4.25
N ARG A 82 2.62 -14.82 5.45
CA ARG A 82 2.65 -15.82 6.52
C ARG A 82 1.25 -16.15 7.05
N ALA A 83 0.40 -15.15 7.25
CA ALA A 83 -0.99 -15.36 7.67
C ALA A 83 -1.78 -16.18 6.62
N ILE A 84 -1.54 -15.95 5.33
CA ILE A 84 -2.12 -16.75 4.25
C ILE A 84 -1.60 -18.20 4.30
N ALA A 85 -0.28 -18.39 4.40
CA ALA A 85 0.33 -19.72 4.47
C ALA A 85 -0.16 -20.55 5.68
N LEU A 86 -0.53 -19.87 6.78
CA LEU A 86 -1.12 -20.46 7.99
C LEU A 86 -2.64 -20.68 7.90
N GLY A 87 -3.28 -20.35 6.77
CA GLY A 87 -4.73 -20.54 6.59
C GLY A 87 -5.61 -19.49 7.25
N GLN A 88 -5.06 -18.34 7.64
CA GLN A 88 -5.83 -17.26 8.27
C GLN A 88 -6.50 -16.34 7.24
N SER A 89 -6.02 -16.34 5.99
CA SER A 89 -6.58 -15.59 4.87
C SER A 89 -6.47 -16.41 3.58
N PRO A 90 -7.49 -16.41 2.69
CA PRO A 90 -7.40 -17.10 1.42
C PRO A 90 -6.51 -16.34 0.44
N PRO A 91 -5.72 -17.03 -0.41
CA PRO A 91 -5.13 -16.39 -1.58
C PRO A 91 -6.21 -15.86 -2.54
N MET A 92 -5.90 -14.87 -3.35
CA MET A 92 -6.80 -14.35 -4.38
C MET A 92 -6.56 -15.03 -5.73
N LYS A 93 -7.62 -15.27 -6.50
CA LYS A 93 -7.46 -15.79 -7.87
C LYS A 93 -6.60 -14.85 -8.71
N LEU A 94 -5.61 -15.40 -9.41
CA LEU A 94 -4.72 -14.62 -10.26
C LEU A 94 -5.47 -13.88 -11.38
N SER A 95 -6.52 -14.49 -11.95
CA SER A 95 -7.37 -13.87 -12.97
C SER A 95 -8.05 -12.59 -12.47
N VAL A 96 -8.42 -12.54 -11.18
CA VAL A 96 -9.04 -11.38 -10.54
C VAL A 96 -8.01 -10.29 -10.28
N LEU A 97 -6.79 -10.64 -9.86
CA LEU A 97 -5.71 -9.66 -9.72
C LEU A 97 -5.30 -9.05 -11.08
N ARG A 98 -5.38 -9.84 -12.16
CA ARG A 98 -5.09 -9.39 -13.52
C ARG A 98 -6.20 -8.56 -14.16
N SER A 99 -7.44 -8.68 -13.70
CA SER A 99 -8.55 -7.86 -14.21
C SER A 99 -8.55 -6.42 -13.68
N LEU A 100 -7.70 -6.10 -12.70
CA LEU A 100 -7.51 -4.75 -12.19
C LEU A 100 -7.00 -3.80 -13.28
N PRO A 101 -7.35 -2.51 -13.23
CA PRO A 101 -6.80 -1.52 -14.16
C PRO A 101 -5.30 -1.36 -13.95
N TRP A 102 -4.58 -0.98 -15.00
CA TRP A 102 -3.19 -0.55 -14.86
C TRP A 102 -3.14 0.72 -13.99
N PRO A 103 -2.17 0.88 -13.05
CA PRO A 103 -1.01 0.01 -12.78
C PRO A 103 -1.24 -1.14 -11.79
N LEU A 104 -2.44 -1.27 -11.22
CA LEU A 104 -2.75 -2.24 -10.16
C LEU A 104 -2.61 -3.69 -10.63
N SER A 105 -3.03 -4.03 -11.85
CA SER A 105 -2.83 -5.38 -12.40
C SER A 105 -1.36 -5.77 -12.55
N ALA A 106 -0.48 -4.82 -12.86
CA ALA A 106 0.95 -5.07 -12.95
C ALA A 106 1.59 -5.28 -11.57
N ALA A 107 1.16 -4.52 -10.56
CA ALA A 107 1.64 -4.66 -9.19
C ALA A 107 1.11 -5.92 -8.47
N CYS A 108 -0.15 -6.28 -8.73
CA CYS A 108 -0.84 -7.37 -8.02
C CYS A 108 -0.84 -8.70 -8.79
N GLY A 109 -0.91 -8.66 -10.12
CA GLY A 109 -1.14 -9.83 -10.99
C GLY A 109 0.10 -10.38 -11.69
N SER A 110 1.30 -9.88 -11.37
CA SER A 110 2.57 -10.41 -11.88
C SER A 110 2.82 -11.83 -11.36
N GLN A 111 3.37 -12.72 -12.18
CA GLN A 111 3.73 -14.06 -11.72
C GLN A 111 5.00 -14.04 -10.86
N GLY A 112 5.03 -14.92 -9.87
CA GLY A 112 6.17 -15.14 -9.00
C GLY A 112 6.23 -14.16 -7.83
N ASP A 113 7.40 -14.11 -7.21
CA ASP A 113 7.60 -13.30 -6.02
C ASP A 113 7.57 -11.81 -6.31
N ARG A 114 6.88 -11.10 -5.41
CA ARG A 114 6.81 -9.65 -5.45
C ARG A 114 8.19 -9.06 -5.23
N LYS A 115 8.56 -8.11 -6.08
CA LYS A 115 9.83 -7.39 -5.99
C LYS A 115 9.58 -5.97 -5.50
N LEU A 116 10.47 -5.48 -4.62
CA LEU A 116 10.37 -4.15 -4.04
C LEU A 116 10.36 -3.06 -5.12
N VAL A 117 11.34 -3.06 -6.03
CA VAL A 117 11.50 -1.99 -7.02
C VAL A 117 10.26 -1.83 -7.91
N PRO A 118 9.71 -2.88 -8.55
CA PRO A 118 8.45 -2.78 -9.28
C PRO A 118 7.31 -2.27 -8.40
N PHE A 119 7.17 -2.76 -7.17
CA PHE A 119 6.10 -2.30 -6.28
C PHE A 119 6.20 -0.80 -5.97
N LEU A 120 7.39 -0.28 -5.71
CA LEU A 120 7.62 1.15 -5.47
C LEU A 120 7.26 1.97 -6.71
N LEU A 121 7.69 1.54 -7.90
CA LEU A 121 7.39 2.25 -9.16
C LEU A 121 5.88 2.33 -9.43
N HIS A 122 5.16 1.22 -9.29
CA HIS A 122 3.70 1.21 -9.48
C HIS A 122 2.98 2.02 -8.39
N SER A 123 3.52 2.06 -7.16
CA SER A 123 2.98 2.89 -6.08
C SER A 123 3.11 4.40 -6.35
N LEU A 124 4.19 4.82 -7.00
CA LEU A 124 4.37 6.22 -7.42
C LEU A 124 3.40 6.63 -8.54
N ILE A 125 3.13 5.71 -9.48
CA ILE A 125 2.11 5.90 -10.51
C ILE A 125 0.72 5.97 -9.87
N PHE A 126 0.36 4.99 -9.03
CA PHE A 126 -0.88 4.99 -8.26
C PHE A 126 -0.61 4.54 -6.82
N PRO A 127 -1.00 5.33 -5.81
CA PRO A 127 -1.89 6.51 -5.87
C PRO A 127 -1.17 7.86 -6.05
N GLY A 128 0.15 7.92 -6.05
CA GLY A 128 0.91 9.19 -5.98
C GLY A 128 0.57 10.18 -7.10
N THR A 129 0.63 9.74 -8.36
CA THR A 129 0.34 10.62 -9.51
C THR A 129 -1.12 11.06 -9.53
N LEU A 130 -2.05 10.17 -9.15
CA LEU A 130 -3.47 10.49 -9.06
C LEU A 130 -3.72 11.65 -8.08
N VAL A 131 -3.07 11.63 -6.90
CA VAL A 131 -3.19 12.70 -5.91
C VAL A 131 -2.63 14.01 -6.45
N VAL A 132 -1.44 13.99 -7.07
CA VAL A 132 -0.83 15.19 -7.66
C VAL A 132 -1.75 15.80 -8.71
N VAL A 133 -2.22 14.99 -9.66
CA VAL A 133 -3.12 15.46 -10.73
C VAL A 133 -4.43 16.00 -10.14
N SER A 134 -5.04 15.28 -9.19
CA SER A 134 -6.30 15.71 -8.56
C SER A 134 -6.15 17.06 -7.86
N LEU A 135 -5.10 17.25 -7.08
CA LEU A 135 -4.87 18.52 -6.37
C LEU A 135 -4.61 19.69 -7.33
N HIS A 136 -3.89 19.46 -8.43
CA HIS A 136 -3.70 20.49 -9.46
C HIS A 136 -5.00 20.83 -10.19
N LEU A 137 -5.83 19.83 -10.54
CA LEU A 137 -7.12 20.05 -11.18
C LEU A 137 -8.10 20.80 -10.26
N ILE A 138 -8.11 20.46 -8.96
CA ILE A 138 -8.93 21.18 -7.97
C ILE A 138 -8.42 22.61 -7.83
N SER A 139 -7.11 22.81 -7.72
CA SER A 139 -6.50 24.15 -7.66
C SER A 139 -6.83 25.00 -8.89
N LEU A 140 -6.78 24.39 -10.08
CA LEU A 140 -7.19 25.03 -11.33
C LEU A 140 -8.65 25.45 -11.30
N GLY A 141 -9.55 24.59 -10.81
CA GLY A 141 -10.97 24.89 -10.71
C GLY A 141 -11.30 25.97 -9.67
N VAL A 142 -10.59 26.00 -8.54
CA VAL A 142 -10.84 26.93 -7.44
C VAL A 142 -10.18 28.30 -7.67
N ASN A 143 -8.97 28.33 -8.21
CA ASN A 143 -8.16 29.56 -8.33
C ASN A 143 -8.07 30.10 -9.76
N GLY A 144 -8.56 29.36 -10.76
CA GLY A 144 -8.37 29.67 -12.18
C GLY A 144 -6.96 29.34 -12.68
N VAL A 145 -6.74 29.55 -13.99
CA VAL A 145 -5.48 29.22 -14.69
C VAL A 145 -4.29 29.98 -14.12
N GLU A 146 -4.47 31.26 -13.79
CA GLU A 146 -3.38 32.16 -13.37
C GLU A 146 -2.75 31.74 -12.03
N ASN A 147 -3.51 31.07 -11.16
CA ASN A 147 -3.08 30.66 -9.82
C ASN A 147 -3.12 29.14 -9.61
N ALA A 148 -3.21 28.36 -10.69
CA ALA A 148 -3.36 26.90 -10.62
C ALA A 148 -2.18 26.20 -9.88
N LEU A 149 -0.99 26.80 -9.89
CA LEU A 149 0.22 26.28 -9.24
C LEU A 149 0.46 26.82 -7.82
N SER A 150 -0.47 27.61 -7.28
CA SER A 150 -0.36 28.25 -5.97
C SER A 150 -1.72 28.33 -5.29
N TRP A 151 -2.08 27.29 -4.55
CA TRP A 151 -3.34 27.27 -3.80
C TRP A 151 -3.15 27.63 -2.33
N ARG A 152 -3.30 28.92 -2.02
CA ARG A 152 -3.23 29.44 -0.64
C ARG A 152 -4.56 29.22 0.09
N MET A 153 -4.49 28.87 1.37
CA MET A 153 -5.68 28.71 2.21
C MET A 153 -5.38 28.96 3.69
N SER A 154 -6.42 28.94 4.53
CA SER A 154 -6.24 29.00 5.98
C SER A 154 -5.51 27.76 6.50
N LEU A 155 -4.77 27.89 7.60
CA LEU A 155 -4.01 26.80 8.21
C LEU A 155 -4.88 25.55 8.47
N GLN A 156 -6.09 25.74 8.99
CA GLN A 156 -7.03 24.64 9.23
C GLN A 156 -7.40 23.89 7.95
N ARG A 157 -7.71 24.62 6.85
CA ARG A 157 -8.04 23.99 5.56
C ARG A 157 -6.82 23.30 4.96
N TYR A 158 -5.65 23.91 5.07
CA TYR A 158 -4.39 23.33 4.63
C TYR A 158 -4.10 22.00 5.32
N LEU A 159 -4.23 21.94 6.65
CA LEU A 159 -4.02 20.71 7.41
C LEU A 159 -5.06 19.65 7.04
N ALA A 160 -6.33 20.01 6.87
CA ALA A 160 -7.36 19.07 6.44
C ALA A 160 -7.04 18.46 5.06
N TRP A 161 -6.69 19.29 4.08
CA TRP A 161 -6.32 18.81 2.74
C TRP A 161 -5.05 17.98 2.74
N THR A 162 -4.05 18.37 3.53
CA THR A 162 -2.80 17.60 3.64
C THR A 162 -3.03 16.23 4.28
N MET A 163 -3.88 16.14 5.30
CA MET A 163 -4.26 14.86 5.88
C MET A 163 -5.08 14.01 4.92
N LEU A 164 -6.00 14.63 4.17
CA LEU A 164 -6.86 13.92 3.21
C LEU A 164 -6.04 13.25 2.11
N TRP A 165 -5.11 13.97 1.47
CA TRP A 165 -4.32 13.38 0.40
C TRP A 165 -3.34 12.33 0.93
N ARG A 166 -2.76 12.53 2.12
CA ARG A 166 -1.91 11.52 2.79
C ARG A 166 -2.70 10.26 3.11
N LEU A 167 -3.93 10.39 3.59
CA LEU A 167 -4.83 9.27 3.83
C LEU A 167 -5.11 8.52 2.52
N ALA A 168 -5.39 9.24 1.42
CA ALA A 168 -5.61 8.62 0.11
C ALA A 168 -4.38 7.84 -0.38
N VAL A 169 -3.17 8.41 -0.21
CA VAL A 169 -1.93 7.71 -0.54
C VAL A 169 -1.77 6.46 0.33
N THR A 170 -1.91 6.59 1.64
CA THR A 170 -1.77 5.47 2.57
C THR A 170 -2.75 4.35 2.25
N ALA A 171 -4.03 4.69 2.06
CA ALA A 171 -5.07 3.72 1.69
C ALA A 171 -4.74 2.99 0.39
N GLY A 172 -4.38 3.73 -0.67
CA GLY A 172 -4.06 3.15 -1.97
C GLY A 172 -2.84 2.23 -1.93
N VAL A 173 -1.76 2.66 -1.29
CA VAL A 173 -0.53 1.86 -1.16
C VAL A 173 -0.76 0.62 -0.33
N PHE A 174 -1.42 0.73 0.83
CA PHE A 174 -1.70 -0.43 1.70
C PHE A 174 -2.60 -1.43 1.01
N THR A 175 -3.67 -0.96 0.35
CA THR A 175 -4.59 -1.82 -0.38
C THR A 175 -3.85 -2.57 -1.49
N THR A 176 -3.07 -1.86 -2.30
CA THR A 176 -2.31 -2.47 -3.40
C THR A 176 -1.30 -3.50 -2.88
N ASN A 177 -0.55 -3.17 -1.82
CA ASN A 177 0.39 -4.09 -1.21
C ASN A 177 -0.31 -5.34 -0.65
N TYR A 178 -1.46 -5.16 0.01
CA TYR A 178 -2.22 -6.25 0.60
C TYR A 178 -2.77 -7.19 -0.47
N LEU A 179 -3.37 -6.65 -1.54
CA LEU A 179 -3.84 -7.44 -2.68
C LEU A 179 -2.70 -8.17 -3.38
N ALA A 180 -1.57 -7.49 -3.60
CA ALA A 180 -0.39 -8.12 -4.17
C ALA A 180 0.10 -9.28 -3.28
N ALA A 181 0.10 -9.12 -1.95
CA ALA A 181 0.47 -10.19 -1.01
C ALA A 181 -0.47 -11.40 -1.06
N HIS A 182 -1.67 -11.26 -1.61
CA HIS A 182 -2.61 -12.36 -1.84
C HIS A 182 -2.42 -13.06 -3.18
N ASN A 183 -1.40 -12.69 -3.97
CA ASN A 183 -1.09 -13.36 -5.22
C ASN A 183 -0.66 -14.82 -4.96
N PRO A 184 -1.33 -15.81 -5.58
CA PRO A 184 -1.17 -17.23 -5.28
C PRO A 184 0.14 -17.79 -5.87
N THR A 185 0.78 -17.07 -6.78
CA THR A 185 2.02 -17.50 -7.45
C THR A 185 3.29 -17.19 -6.66
N GLN A 186 3.16 -16.59 -5.47
CA GLN A 186 4.30 -16.36 -4.59
C GLN A 186 4.84 -17.69 -4.05
N SER A 187 6.15 -17.86 -4.06
CA SER A 187 6.84 -19.10 -3.69
C SER A 187 6.46 -19.60 -2.29
N VAL A 188 6.26 -18.68 -1.34
CA VAL A 188 5.84 -18.97 0.03
C VAL A 188 4.46 -19.63 0.15
N LEU A 189 3.63 -19.53 -0.90
CA LEU A 189 2.29 -20.12 -0.97
C LEU A 189 2.25 -21.39 -1.81
N ILE A 190 3.36 -21.80 -2.41
CA ILE A 190 3.43 -23.02 -3.22
C ILE A 190 3.90 -24.16 -2.29
N PRO A 191 3.14 -25.26 -2.17
CA PRO A 191 3.58 -26.42 -1.41
C PRO A 191 4.93 -26.92 -1.93
N PRO A 192 5.89 -27.26 -1.04
CA PRO A 192 7.12 -27.89 -1.48
C PRO A 192 6.78 -29.21 -2.17
N MET A 193 7.37 -29.46 -3.34
CA MET A 193 7.24 -30.76 -4.02
C MET A 193 7.76 -31.87 -3.10
N GLU A 194 7.07 -33.01 -3.08
CA GLU A 194 7.40 -34.16 -2.22
C GLU A 194 8.83 -34.70 -2.40
N SER A 195 9.55 -34.31 -3.47
CA SER A 195 10.96 -34.63 -3.69
C SER A 195 11.94 -34.00 -2.70
N ASP A 196 11.52 -32.96 -1.96
CA ASP A 196 12.37 -32.27 -0.97
C ASP A 196 12.14 -32.73 0.47
N ARG A 197 11.39 -33.83 0.69
CA ARG A 197 11.40 -34.49 1.99
C ARG A 197 12.71 -35.26 2.11
N PRO A 198 13.65 -34.87 3.00
CA PRO A 198 14.72 -35.81 3.35
C PRO A 198 14.04 -37.07 3.87
N LEU A 199 14.42 -38.23 3.32
CA LEU A 199 14.02 -39.52 3.86
C LEU A 199 14.39 -39.50 5.35
N SER A 200 13.41 -39.28 6.21
CA SER A 200 13.52 -39.62 7.62
C SER A 200 13.63 -41.14 7.66
N THR A 201 14.87 -41.61 7.67
CA THR A 201 15.23 -42.99 7.95
C THR A 201 14.40 -43.45 9.14
N THR A 202 13.42 -44.30 8.86
CA THR A 202 12.73 -45.06 9.87
C THR A 202 13.77 -46.00 10.47
N THR A 203 14.37 -45.59 11.59
CA THR A 203 15.17 -46.50 12.40
C THR A 203 14.19 -47.49 13.02
N VAL A 204 13.95 -48.58 12.30
CA VAL A 204 13.45 -49.83 12.87
C VAL A 204 14.50 -50.24 13.89
N ARG A 205 14.21 -50.11 15.19
CA ARG A 205 14.97 -50.82 16.22
C ARG A 205 14.45 -52.25 16.26
N PRO A 206 15.27 -53.27 15.99
CA PRO A 206 14.98 -54.60 16.45
C PRO A 206 15.46 -54.75 17.91
N HIS A 207 14.59 -55.40 18.69
CA HIS A 207 14.77 -55.97 20.04
C HIS A 207 14.75 -55.01 21.22
#